data_AF-A0A1Q3WZL8-F1
#
_entry.id   AF-A0A1Q3WZL8-F1
#
_cell.length_a   1.000
_cell.length_b   1.000
_cell.length_c   1.000
_cell.angle_alpha   90.00
_cell.angle_beta   90.00
_cell.angle_gamma   90.00
#
_symmetry.space_group_name_H-M   'P 1'
#
loop_
_entity.id
_entity.type
_entity.pdbx_description
1 polymer ?
#
loop_
_entity_poly.entity_id
_entity_poly.type
_entity_poly.pdbx_seq_one_letter_code
_entity_poly.pdbx_strand_id
1 'polypeptide(L)'
;MEQRQPNESNQPRTNPSNGSKSDARPAEAQSQPSTEQRPGHQHPNNRQGAPSRDNRSGNNTPDTDPTNRPERPQKPVQNQRENRQQNGRPDDQRQKNQQNQRENRHENRQPNPNQRPNEARQRDDNRPSREQALPLPRVQESLLGEATLRDLNNQPNQPAEHTSREERLVIGISLGDYNGIGPEVILKALQYNRLQKICTPVIYGSMRILNRYRNLLNFKDWNLNGAQSIGQISHKLTNVITCWPDQNQDIQPGHVTPEAGQAAFVCLQRAVDDLKAGKLDALVTAPINKYNIQSEEFKFPGHTEYLAQEFDVQDNLMFMVSGTLRVGVVTGHIPLGRVRQNITRDRIAQKLALMMKSLRQDFGIDRPRIAVLGLNPHAGEEGLLGNEEQEIIKPLLADLLDKGELVFGPYPADGFFGTRAYKHFDAVLAMYHDQGLIPFKAIAFEEGVNFTAGMPAVRTSPDHGTAYDIAGKNLADETSMLQAIYTAIDVARHRKEFIELEEGALK
;
A
#
# COMPACT_ATOMS: atom_id res chain seq x y z
N MET A 1 -4.29 82.25 -21.23
CA MET A 1 -4.55 81.03 -22.02
C MET A 1 -3.99 79.83 -21.24
N GLU A 2 -4.42 79.54 -20.01
CA GLU A 2 -5.77 79.20 -19.47
C GLU A 2 -6.00 77.67 -19.43
N GLN A 3 -6.06 77.03 -18.24
CA GLN A 3 -7.09 77.05 -17.17
C GLN A 3 -8.32 76.20 -17.54
N ARG A 4 -8.95 75.38 -16.68
CA ARG A 4 -8.75 74.90 -15.28
C ARG A 4 -9.39 73.48 -15.18
N GLN A 5 -8.97 72.51 -14.35
CA GLN A 5 -9.07 72.39 -12.87
C GLN A 5 -10.53 72.43 -12.34
N PRO A 6 -10.85 71.87 -11.14
CA PRO A 6 -10.03 71.11 -10.16
C PRO A 6 -10.51 69.63 -10.10
N ASN A 7 -10.36 68.77 -9.07
CA ASN A 7 -9.76 68.74 -7.72
C ASN A 7 -9.47 67.25 -7.35
N GLU A 8 -8.93 66.77 -6.22
CA GLU A 8 -8.34 67.30 -4.96
C GLU A 8 -7.33 66.24 -4.39
N SER A 9 -6.71 66.45 -3.23
CA SER A 9 -5.80 65.46 -2.59
C SER A 9 -5.60 65.66 -1.08
N ASN A 10 -5.44 64.59 -0.29
CA ASN A 10 -4.60 64.62 0.93
C ASN A 10 -4.23 63.24 1.54
N GLN A 11 -3.20 63.24 2.41
CA GLN A 11 -2.80 62.13 3.29
C GLN A 11 -3.45 62.26 4.69
N PRO A 12 -3.25 61.30 5.62
CA PRO A 12 -2.37 61.62 6.76
C PRO A 12 -1.56 60.43 7.36
N ARG A 13 -0.74 60.72 8.38
CA ARG A 13 -0.02 59.76 9.26
C ARG A 13 -0.29 60.05 10.75
N THR A 14 -0.40 58.97 11.55
CA THR A 14 -0.03 58.82 12.99
C THR A 14 -0.66 59.68 14.13
N ASN A 15 -1.46 59.02 14.99
CA ASN A 15 -1.43 58.94 16.50
C ASN A 15 -1.50 60.24 17.38
N PRO A 16 -1.64 60.20 18.75
CA PRO A 16 -1.89 59.10 19.74
C PRO A 16 -2.96 59.37 20.88
N SER A 17 -3.15 58.37 21.76
CA SER A 17 -3.31 58.46 23.27
C SER A 17 -4.67 58.64 24.02
N ASN A 18 -4.66 58.17 25.30
CA ASN A 18 -5.62 58.31 26.43
C ASN A 18 -6.97 57.54 26.35
N GLY A 19 -7.63 57.04 27.42
CA GLY A 19 -7.44 57.08 28.90
C GLY A 19 -8.61 57.82 29.60
N SER A 20 -9.34 57.36 30.65
CA SER A 20 -9.07 56.39 31.75
C SER A 20 -10.30 56.05 32.63
N LYS A 21 -10.26 54.93 33.39
CA LYS A 21 -10.91 54.60 34.71
C LYS A 21 -12.37 54.99 35.08
N SER A 22 -13.15 54.01 35.58
CA SER A 22 -13.76 54.00 36.95
C SER A 22 -14.43 52.64 37.32
N ASP A 23 -14.66 52.37 38.61
CA ASP A 23 -15.13 51.09 39.17
C ASP A 23 -16.63 51.03 39.53
N ALA A 24 -17.24 49.83 39.53
CA ALA A 24 -18.42 49.48 40.36
C ALA A 24 -18.63 47.95 40.55
N ARG A 25 -19.00 47.56 41.78
CA ARG A 25 -19.65 46.31 42.26
C ARG A 25 -20.76 46.74 43.24
N PRO A 26 -21.83 45.98 43.57
CA PRO A 26 -21.89 44.52 43.86
C PRO A 26 -22.96 43.81 42.97
N ALA A 27 -23.68 42.73 43.28
CA ALA A 27 -23.92 41.96 44.52
C ALA A 27 -24.32 40.48 44.26
N GLU A 28 -24.67 39.75 45.33
CA GLU A 28 -25.10 38.34 45.33
C GLU A 28 -26.63 38.21 45.46
N ALA A 29 -27.21 37.11 44.95
CA ALA A 29 -28.48 36.56 45.42
C ALA A 29 -28.58 35.05 45.12
N GLN A 30 -29.20 34.29 46.03
CA GLN A 30 -29.42 32.84 45.93
C GLN A 30 -30.90 32.54 45.64
N SER A 31 -31.22 31.35 45.09
CA SER A 31 -32.23 30.38 45.63
C SER A 31 -32.82 29.44 44.57
N GLN A 32 -33.26 28.26 45.03
CA GLN A 32 -34.28 27.40 44.39
C GLN A 32 -35.61 27.55 45.14
N PRO A 33 -36.75 27.37 44.46
CA PRO A 33 -37.69 26.29 44.81
C PRO A 33 -38.16 25.52 43.54
N SER A 34 -38.58 24.24 43.52
CA SER A 34 -39.27 23.33 44.46
C SER A 34 -40.82 23.39 44.46
N THR A 35 -41.42 22.51 43.63
CA THR A 35 -42.63 21.68 43.85
C THR A 35 -44.05 22.27 44.03
N GLU A 36 -44.97 21.63 43.25
CA GLU A 36 -46.39 21.31 43.51
C GLU A 36 -47.51 22.37 43.58
N GLN A 37 -48.57 22.12 42.79
CA GLN A 37 -49.94 21.84 43.30
C GLN A 37 -50.84 21.14 42.24
N ARG A 38 -51.89 20.44 42.69
CA ARG A 38 -53.00 19.85 41.89
C ARG A 38 -54.36 20.41 42.39
N PRO A 39 -55.51 20.13 41.73
CA PRO A 39 -56.31 18.95 42.16
C PRO A 39 -57.14 18.22 41.08
N GLY A 40 -57.45 16.93 41.34
CA GLY A 40 -58.68 16.22 40.88
C GLY A 40 -58.62 15.50 39.52
N HIS A 41 -59.20 14.31 39.31
CA HIS A 41 -60.04 13.44 40.16
C HIS A 41 -59.67 11.94 40.06
N GLN A 42 -60.26 11.15 40.96
CA GLN A 42 -60.25 9.69 41.24
C GLN A 42 -59.81 8.69 40.14
N HIS A 43 -59.10 7.56 40.35
CA HIS A 43 -59.09 6.47 41.38
C HIS A 43 -60.25 5.42 41.28
N PRO A 44 -60.07 4.14 41.73
CA PRO A 44 -58.82 3.38 42.01
C PRO A 44 -58.85 1.82 41.75
N ASN A 45 -57.66 1.17 41.89
CA ASN A 45 -57.43 -0.17 42.55
C ASN A 45 -58.00 -1.48 41.92
N ASN A 46 -57.53 -2.71 42.23
CA ASN A 46 -56.23 -3.34 42.65
C ASN A 46 -56.43 -4.90 42.51
N ARG A 47 -55.53 -5.87 42.81
CA ARG A 47 -54.17 -5.96 43.40
C ARG A 47 -53.41 -7.19 42.82
N GLN A 48 -52.32 -7.62 43.46
CA GLN A 48 -51.50 -8.80 43.14
C GLN A 48 -52.08 -10.13 43.69
N GLY A 49 -51.71 -11.28 43.11
CA GLY A 49 -51.97 -12.60 43.71
C GLY A 49 -51.44 -13.80 42.91
N ALA A 50 -50.57 -14.58 43.53
CA ALA A 50 -50.15 -15.97 43.18
C ALA A 50 -50.31 -16.82 44.48
N PRO A 51 -50.27 -18.18 44.50
CA PRO A 51 -49.63 -19.11 43.55
C PRO A 51 -50.46 -20.42 43.28
N SER A 52 -49.76 -21.53 42.97
CA SER A 52 -50.27 -22.94 42.89
C SER A 52 -51.01 -23.34 41.60
N ARG A 53 -51.20 -24.62 41.25
CA ARG A 53 -50.33 -25.83 41.13
C ARG A 53 -51.17 -26.95 40.45
N ASP A 54 -50.50 -27.99 39.93
CA ASP A 54 -51.02 -29.37 39.74
C ASP A 54 -52.04 -29.78 38.63
N ASN A 55 -51.55 -30.67 37.75
CA ASN A 55 -52.11 -31.99 37.31
C ASN A 55 -53.29 -32.18 36.31
N ARG A 56 -52.92 -32.82 35.17
CA ARG A 56 -53.44 -34.10 34.59
C ARG A 56 -54.82 -34.22 33.89
N SER A 57 -54.74 -34.49 32.58
CA SER A 57 -55.13 -35.74 31.87
C SER A 57 -56.57 -36.30 31.86
N GLY A 58 -57.12 -36.48 30.64
CA GLY A 58 -58.21 -37.40 30.22
C GLY A 58 -58.65 -37.06 28.78
N ASN A 59 -58.67 -37.96 27.77
CA ASN A 59 -59.53 -39.14 27.51
C ASN A 59 -61.02 -38.77 27.27
N ASN A 60 -61.74 -39.26 26.25
CA ASN A 60 -61.59 -40.51 25.47
C ASN A 60 -61.97 -40.42 23.96
N THR A 61 -61.52 -41.49 23.27
CA THR A 61 -61.91 -42.20 22.02
C THR A 61 -63.43 -42.35 21.72
N PRO A 62 -63.88 -42.97 20.59
CA PRO A 62 -63.18 -43.84 19.60
C PRO A 62 -63.39 -43.37 18.12
N ASP A 63 -63.09 -44.10 17.03
CA ASP A 63 -62.55 -45.46 16.71
C ASP A 63 -61.82 -45.38 15.32
N THR A 64 -61.23 -46.38 14.63
CA THR A 64 -61.12 -47.87 14.74
C THR A 64 -59.77 -48.34 14.10
N ASP A 65 -59.46 -49.64 14.16
CA ASP A 65 -58.43 -50.35 13.35
C ASP A 65 -59.00 -51.72 12.86
N PRO A 66 -58.37 -52.50 11.93
CA PRO A 66 -57.43 -53.53 12.41
C PRO A 66 -56.29 -53.97 11.46
N THR A 67 -55.03 -53.66 11.81
CA THR A 67 -53.84 -54.54 11.66
C THR A 67 -53.36 -54.91 10.22
N ASN A 68 -52.20 -55.55 9.95
CA ASN A 68 -51.18 -56.19 10.81
C ASN A 68 -49.76 -56.21 10.16
N ARG A 69 -48.71 -56.49 10.94
CA ARG A 69 -47.30 -56.77 10.52
C ARG A 69 -46.71 -57.86 11.45
N PRO A 70 -45.85 -58.78 10.99
CA PRO A 70 -44.41 -58.63 11.34
C PRO A 70 -43.35 -59.30 10.41
N GLU A 71 -42.19 -58.63 10.32
CA GLU A 71 -40.79 -59.10 10.50
C GLU A 71 -40.10 -60.27 9.70
N ARG A 72 -38.78 -60.31 9.93
CA ARG A 72 -37.61 -61.02 9.31
C ARG A 72 -37.41 -62.45 9.92
N PRO A 73 -36.49 -63.37 9.45
CA PRO A 73 -35.10 -63.09 9.02
C PRO A 73 -34.31 -64.03 8.04
N GLN A 74 -33.18 -63.48 7.53
CA GLN A 74 -31.90 -64.10 7.09
C GLN A 74 -31.82 -65.13 5.90
N LYS A 75 -30.57 -65.32 5.42
CA LYS A 75 -30.05 -66.09 4.24
C LYS A 75 -29.92 -67.63 4.56
N PRO A 76 -29.58 -68.61 3.65
CA PRO A 76 -28.59 -68.50 2.53
C PRO A 76 -28.61 -69.56 1.34
N VAL A 77 -27.48 -69.63 0.59
CA VAL A 77 -26.87 -70.78 -0.17
C VAL A 77 -27.32 -71.19 -1.62
N GLN A 78 -26.35 -71.05 -2.54
CA GLN A 78 -25.87 -71.84 -3.71
C GLN A 78 -26.73 -72.90 -4.46
N ASN A 79 -26.63 -72.93 -5.81
CA ASN A 79 -25.88 -73.93 -6.61
C ASN A 79 -25.82 -73.54 -8.12
N GLN A 80 -24.66 -73.45 -8.78
CA GLN A 80 -23.85 -74.50 -9.50
C GLN A 80 -24.38 -74.84 -10.92
N ARG A 81 -23.64 -74.57 -12.02
CA ARG A 81 -22.53 -75.35 -12.68
C ARG A 81 -23.05 -76.63 -13.39
N GLU A 82 -22.65 -77.03 -14.61
CA GLU A 82 -21.33 -77.31 -15.25
C GLU A 82 -21.55 -77.43 -16.80
N ASN A 83 -20.60 -77.43 -17.77
CA ASN A 83 -19.13 -77.20 -17.87
C ASN A 83 -18.81 -76.63 -19.31
N ARG A 84 -17.94 -77.08 -20.25
CA ARG A 84 -16.92 -78.16 -20.35
C ARG A 84 -15.80 -77.85 -21.39
N GLN A 85 -14.59 -77.49 -20.91
CA GLN A 85 -13.26 -77.66 -21.57
C GLN A 85 -12.96 -76.87 -22.88
N GLN A 86 -11.70 -76.61 -23.31
CA GLN A 86 -10.36 -76.98 -22.80
C GLN A 86 -9.27 -75.95 -23.25
N ASN A 87 -8.21 -75.73 -22.44
CA ASN A 87 -6.86 -75.17 -22.76
C ASN A 87 -6.76 -73.76 -23.41
N GLY A 88 -5.72 -72.93 -23.21
CA GLY A 88 -4.51 -73.01 -22.38
C GLY A 88 -3.74 -71.65 -22.34
N ARG A 89 -2.59 -71.60 -21.65
CA ARG A 89 -1.62 -70.47 -21.54
C ARG A 89 -0.21 -71.02 -21.90
N PRO A 90 0.88 -70.23 -22.12
CA PRO A 90 1.10 -68.85 -21.64
C PRO A 90 1.90 -67.86 -22.56
N ASP A 91 2.08 -66.64 -22.04
CA ASP A 91 3.22 -65.69 -22.10
C ASP A 91 3.85 -65.08 -23.39
N ASP A 92 4.12 -63.77 -23.22
CA ASP A 92 5.35 -62.99 -23.49
C ASP A 92 5.62 -62.11 -24.75
N GLN A 93 5.96 -60.85 -24.40
CA GLN A 93 6.94 -59.89 -24.95
C GLN A 93 7.19 -59.62 -26.47
N ARG A 94 7.26 -58.30 -26.74
CA ARG A 94 8.16 -57.58 -27.70
C ARG A 94 8.04 -57.91 -29.20
N GLN A 95 7.35 -57.05 -29.95
CA GLN A 95 7.61 -56.90 -31.39
C GLN A 95 8.74 -55.90 -31.68
N LYS A 96 9.69 -56.34 -32.53
CA LYS A 96 10.55 -55.48 -33.37
C LYS A 96 9.72 -55.08 -34.61
N ASN A 97 9.68 -53.84 -35.07
CA ASN A 97 10.76 -53.03 -35.65
C ASN A 97 11.32 -53.59 -36.99
N GLN A 98 10.83 -53.06 -38.12
CA GLN A 98 11.47 -52.89 -39.44
C GLN A 98 10.43 -52.27 -40.41
N GLN A 99 10.75 -51.18 -41.15
CA GLN A 99 11.25 -51.15 -42.55
C GLN A 99 10.26 -51.74 -43.59
N ASN A 100 10.10 -51.17 -44.80
CA ASN A 100 11.08 -50.40 -45.58
C ASN A 100 10.45 -49.56 -46.73
N GLN A 101 11.32 -48.92 -47.54
CA GLN A 101 11.13 -48.54 -48.97
C GLN A 101 10.21 -47.32 -49.27
N ARG A 102 10.54 -46.33 -50.13
CA ARG A 102 11.63 -46.03 -51.13
C ARG A 102 11.79 -44.49 -51.23
N GLU A 103 12.76 -43.84 -51.90
CA GLU A 103 14.14 -44.04 -52.40
C GLU A 103 14.66 -42.59 -52.60
N ASN A 104 15.92 -42.22 -52.33
CA ASN A 104 17.10 -42.59 -53.13
C ASN A 104 18.42 -42.35 -52.35
N ARG A 105 19.54 -42.81 -52.91
CA ARG A 105 20.92 -42.63 -52.39
C ARG A 105 21.61 -41.43 -53.11
N HIS A 106 22.83 -40.97 -52.80
CA HIS A 106 23.98 -41.62 -52.15
C HIS A 106 25.01 -40.62 -51.56
N GLU A 107 25.88 -41.19 -50.72
CA GLU A 107 27.26 -40.75 -50.34
C GLU A 107 27.56 -39.61 -49.34
N ASN A 108 28.62 -39.88 -48.56
CA ASN A 108 29.15 -39.12 -47.43
C ASN A 108 30.30 -38.19 -47.84
N ARG A 109 30.44 -37.05 -47.13
CA ARG A 109 31.69 -36.61 -46.47
C ARG A 109 31.42 -35.43 -45.52
N GLN A 110 31.88 -35.52 -44.26
CA GLN A 110 31.95 -34.37 -43.35
C GLN A 110 33.20 -33.52 -43.70
N PRO A 111 33.18 -32.20 -43.44
CA PRO A 111 33.64 -31.70 -42.13
C PRO A 111 32.82 -30.52 -41.56
N ASN A 112 33.28 -30.03 -40.42
CA ASN A 112 32.78 -28.90 -39.60
C ASN A 112 34.01 -28.04 -39.20
N PRO A 113 33.95 -26.77 -38.73
CA PRO A 113 32.85 -25.79 -38.63
C PRO A 113 33.16 -24.43 -39.32
N ASN A 114 32.28 -23.43 -39.10
CA ASN A 114 32.55 -21.97 -39.13
C ASN A 114 33.22 -21.33 -40.36
N GLN A 115 32.44 -20.63 -41.20
CA GLN A 115 32.52 -19.15 -41.38
C GLN A 115 31.38 -18.64 -42.30
N ARG A 116 31.13 -17.32 -42.31
CA ARG A 116 30.13 -16.68 -43.20
C ARG A 116 30.80 -16.18 -44.50
N PRO A 117 30.16 -16.31 -45.67
CA PRO A 117 30.72 -15.86 -46.96
C PRO A 117 30.58 -14.34 -47.17
N ASN A 118 31.25 -13.83 -48.21
CA ASN A 118 31.24 -12.43 -48.63
C ASN A 118 31.37 -12.31 -50.16
N GLU A 119 31.21 -11.10 -50.72
CA GLU A 119 31.23 -10.74 -52.16
C GLU A 119 29.98 -11.19 -52.98
N ALA A 120 29.62 -10.57 -54.12
CA ALA A 120 30.27 -9.54 -54.94
C ALA A 120 29.27 -8.46 -55.43
N ARG A 121 29.56 -7.15 -55.31
CA ARG A 121 30.18 -6.22 -56.30
C ARG A 121 29.43 -6.00 -57.64
N GLN A 122 28.95 -4.77 -57.85
CA GLN A 122 29.02 -4.03 -59.12
C GLN A 122 29.55 -2.60 -58.84
N ARG A 123 29.88 -1.81 -59.88
CA ARG A 123 30.58 -0.51 -59.80
C ARG A 123 29.73 0.61 -60.40
N ASP A 124 29.99 1.86 -60.01
CA ASP A 124 30.52 2.86 -60.97
C ASP A 124 31.25 4.02 -60.26
N ASP A 125 31.97 4.85 -61.02
CA ASP A 125 32.95 5.83 -60.52
C ASP A 125 32.45 7.28 -60.38
N ASN A 126 32.84 7.95 -59.28
CA ASN A 126 33.35 9.34 -59.32
C ASN A 126 34.01 9.78 -58.00
N ARG A 127 35.12 10.54 -58.08
CA ARG A 127 35.87 11.02 -56.90
C ARG A 127 36.86 12.14 -57.24
N PRO A 128 37.03 13.14 -56.37
CA PRO A 128 38.28 13.90 -56.27
C PRO A 128 38.97 13.75 -54.90
N SER A 129 40.30 13.66 -54.96
CA SER A 129 41.28 14.05 -53.92
C SER A 129 41.32 13.34 -52.56
N ARG A 130 42.55 13.31 -51.99
CA ARG A 130 42.92 12.83 -50.66
C ARG A 130 43.58 13.98 -49.91
N GLU A 131 43.37 14.04 -48.59
CA GLU A 131 44.42 14.50 -47.67
C GLU A 131 44.99 13.29 -46.92
N GLN A 132 46.19 13.44 -46.36
CA GLN A 132 46.94 12.36 -45.70
C GLN A 132 47.17 12.68 -44.23
N ALA A 133 47.00 11.68 -43.36
CA ALA A 133 47.37 11.81 -41.95
C ALA A 133 48.88 11.64 -41.75
N LEU A 134 49.44 12.43 -40.82
CA LEU A 134 50.84 12.35 -40.39
C LEU A 134 50.95 11.76 -38.96
N PRO A 135 52.08 11.09 -38.61
CA PRO A 135 52.26 10.44 -37.31
C PRO A 135 52.74 11.42 -36.22
N LEU A 136 52.42 11.11 -34.95
CA LEU A 136 52.89 11.87 -33.78
C LEU A 136 54.18 11.26 -33.18
N PRO A 137 55.16 12.09 -32.74
CA PRO A 137 56.43 11.63 -32.18
C PRO A 137 56.41 11.40 -30.66
N ARG A 138 57.44 10.71 -30.15
CA ARG A 138 57.75 10.59 -28.71
C ARG A 138 58.38 11.88 -28.15
N VAL A 139 58.24 12.10 -26.85
CA VAL A 139 58.98 13.11 -26.06
C VAL A 139 59.75 12.41 -24.92
N GLN A 140 60.77 13.07 -24.38
CA GLN A 140 61.92 12.48 -23.70
C GLN A 140 61.96 12.73 -22.18
N GLU A 141 62.72 11.92 -21.44
CA GLU A 141 62.88 12.02 -19.98
C GLU A 141 63.90 13.09 -19.56
N SER A 142 63.55 13.90 -18.55
CA SER A 142 64.44 14.62 -17.61
C SER A 142 63.55 15.32 -16.56
N LEU A 143 63.90 15.49 -15.28
CA LEU A 143 65.01 15.04 -14.44
C LEU A 143 64.45 14.64 -13.06
N LEU A 144 65.17 13.82 -12.29
CA LEU A 144 64.88 13.56 -10.87
C LEU A 144 65.82 14.36 -9.96
N GLY A 145 65.28 14.86 -8.85
CA GLY A 145 66.00 15.60 -7.80
C GLY A 145 65.32 15.40 -6.44
N GLU A 146 66.03 14.75 -5.54
CA GLU A 146 65.64 14.22 -4.22
C GLU A 146 64.78 15.14 -3.31
N ALA A 147 63.79 14.55 -2.60
CA ALA A 147 63.72 14.60 -1.12
C ALA A 147 62.63 13.67 -0.51
N THR A 148 63.07 12.79 0.40
CA THR A 148 62.34 12.20 1.56
C THR A 148 60.85 11.78 1.45
N LEU A 149 60.61 10.47 1.59
CA LEU A 149 59.33 9.88 2.00
C LEU A 149 59.00 10.18 3.48
N ARG A 150 57.75 10.55 3.79
CA ARG A 150 57.00 10.08 4.98
C ARG A 150 55.50 10.40 4.89
N ASP A 151 54.71 9.57 5.55
CA ASP A 151 53.35 9.79 6.06
C ASP A 151 52.26 10.31 5.11
N LEU A 152 51.69 9.41 4.30
CA LEU A 152 50.24 9.33 4.12
C LEU A 152 49.83 7.84 4.09
N ASN A 153 49.16 7.37 5.15
CA ASN A 153 48.73 5.98 5.26
C ASN A 153 47.35 5.80 4.59
N ASN A 154 47.24 4.87 3.66
CA ASN A 154 46.02 4.66 2.87
C ASN A 154 45.04 3.75 3.63
N GLN A 155 43.87 4.27 4.01
CA GLN A 155 42.72 3.47 4.44
C GLN A 155 41.51 3.75 3.54
N PRO A 156 40.75 2.73 3.12
CA PRO A 156 39.52 2.94 2.37
C PRO A 156 38.44 3.56 3.26
N ASN A 157 37.76 4.59 2.76
CA ASN A 157 36.66 5.26 3.46
C ASN A 157 35.58 4.25 3.89
N GLN A 158 35.36 4.13 5.20
CA GLN A 158 34.14 3.55 5.75
C GLN A 158 33.00 4.58 5.65
N PRO A 159 31.74 4.18 5.43
CA PRO A 159 30.60 5.09 5.58
C PRO A 159 30.53 5.60 7.04
N ALA A 160 30.24 6.88 7.23
CA ALA A 160 30.28 7.48 8.57
C ALA A 160 29.13 6.95 9.47
N GLU A 161 29.45 6.12 10.47
CA GLU A 161 28.51 5.76 11.55
C GLU A 161 28.33 6.91 12.56
N HIS A 162 27.97 8.10 12.07
CA HIS A 162 27.74 9.32 12.86
C HIS A 162 26.42 10.01 12.46
N THR A 163 25.32 9.28 12.48
CA THR A 163 24.02 9.87 12.90
C THR A 163 24.00 9.92 14.42
N SER A 164 23.57 11.03 15.00
CA SER A 164 23.33 11.09 16.44
C SER A 164 22.15 10.17 16.81
N ARG A 165 22.04 9.81 18.09
CA ARG A 165 20.94 8.92 18.52
C ARG A 165 19.56 9.58 18.46
N GLU A 166 19.53 10.90 18.39
CA GLU A 166 18.33 11.74 18.40
C GLU A 166 17.79 11.99 16.96
N GLU A 167 18.60 11.75 15.93
CA GLU A 167 18.23 11.85 14.50
C GLU A 167 17.53 10.61 13.93
N ARG A 168 17.49 9.48 14.67
CA ARG A 168 17.01 8.20 14.14
C ARG A 168 15.48 8.13 14.04
N LEU A 169 14.97 8.29 12.82
CA LEU A 169 13.55 8.16 12.47
C LEU A 169 12.86 6.99 13.19
N VAL A 170 11.76 7.27 13.88
CA VAL A 170 10.93 6.32 14.61
C VAL A 170 9.77 5.91 13.71
N ILE A 171 9.75 4.63 13.31
CA ILE A 171 8.79 4.09 12.35
C ILE A 171 7.78 3.22 13.12
N GLY A 172 6.54 3.70 13.21
CA GLY A 172 5.44 2.93 13.78
C GLY A 172 4.98 1.86 12.80
N ILE A 173 4.66 0.68 13.31
CA ILE A 173 4.15 -0.45 12.51
C ILE A 173 2.90 -0.99 13.22
N SER A 174 1.70 -0.80 12.66
CA SER A 174 0.49 -1.41 13.24
C SER A 174 0.38 -2.88 12.85
N LEU A 175 0.04 -3.75 13.81
CA LEU A 175 0.06 -5.21 13.67
C LEU A 175 -0.89 -5.76 12.58
N GLY A 176 -1.95 -5.02 12.25
CA GLY A 176 -3.03 -5.50 11.39
C GLY A 176 -3.91 -6.55 12.10
N ASP A 177 -4.68 -7.31 11.31
CA ASP A 177 -5.43 -8.46 11.83
C ASP A 177 -4.44 -9.57 12.25
N TYR A 178 -4.42 -9.89 13.54
CA TYR A 178 -3.39 -10.76 14.11
C TYR A 178 -3.55 -12.24 13.78
N ASN A 179 -4.68 -12.67 13.18
CA ASN A 179 -4.85 -14.02 12.65
C ASN A 179 -4.52 -14.10 11.15
N GLY A 180 -4.26 -12.96 10.49
CA GLY A 180 -3.71 -12.90 9.15
C GLY A 180 -2.18 -13.07 9.10
N ILE A 181 -1.58 -12.73 7.96
CA ILE A 181 -0.12 -12.72 7.75
C ILE A 181 0.59 -11.50 8.35
N GLY A 182 -0.14 -10.50 8.87
CA GLY A 182 0.44 -9.27 9.42
C GLY A 182 1.60 -9.51 10.40
N PRO A 183 1.40 -10.30 11.48
CA PRO A 183 2.48 -10.65 12.41
C PRO A 183 3.63 -11.43 11.75
N GLU A 184 3.35 -12.26 10.74
CA GLU A 184 4.37 -13.05 10.05
C GLU A 184 5.32 -12.18 9.21
N VAL A 185 4.76 -11.30 8.35
CA VAL A 185 5.57 -10.43 7.47
C VAL A 185 6.31 -9.34 8.26
N ILE A 186 5.73 -8.83 9.35
CA ILE A 186 6.40 -7.88 10.27
C ILE A 186 7.65 -8.54 10.88
N LEU A 187 7.51 -9.74 11.45
CA LEU A 187 8.62 -10.44 12.09
C LEU A 187 9.71 -10.81 11.07
N LYS A 188 9.32 -11.32 9.90
CA LYS A 188 10.23 -11.67 8.81
C LYS A 188 11.06 -10.47 8.32
N ALA A 189 10.42 -9.31 8.09
CA ALA A 189 11.12 -8.08 7.67
C ALA A 189 12.11 -7.55 8.73
N LEU A 190 11.80 -7.71 10.02
CA LEU A 190 12.56 -7.10 11.13
C LEU A 190 13.67 -7.97 11.72
N GLN A 191 13.68 -9.29 11.47
CA GLN A 191 14.58 -10.25 12.13
C GLN A 191 16.09 -9.98 11.94
N TYR A 192 16.48 -9.34 10.83
CA TYR A 192 17.87 -9.38 10.33
C TYR A 192 18.81 -8.27 10.84
N ASN A 193 18.44 -7.46 11.83
CA ASN A 193 19.37 -6.43 12.36
C ASN A 193 19.49 -5.17 11.46
N ARG A 194 18.97 -5.21 10.22
CA ARG A 194 19.25 -4.23 9.15
C ARG A 194 18.50 -2.91 9.34
N LEU A 195 17.18 -2.97 9.56
CA LEU A 195 16.33 -1.79 9.71
C LEU A 195 16.74 -0.96 10.95
N GLN A 196 17.13 -1.64 12.02
CA GLN A 196 17.61 -1.08 13.30
C GLN A 196 18.95 -0.31 13.18
N LYS A 197 19.61 -0.34 12.01
CA LYS A 197 20.73 0.56 11.68
C LYS A 197 20.28 1.92 11.13
N ILE A 198 19.13 1.97 10.44
CA ILE A 198 18.67 3.13 9.67
C ILE A 198 17.40 3.80 10.24
N CYS A 199 16.67 3.12 11.12
CA CYS A 199 15.49 3.62 11.82
C CYS A 199 15.30 2.94 13.19
N THR A 200 14.30 3.38 13.93
CA THR A 200 13.82 2.77 15.18
C THR A 200 12.43 2.16 14.94
N PRO A 201 12.31 0.84 14.69
CA PRO A 201 11.01 0.21 14.48
C PRO A 201 10.25 0.00 15.80
N VAL A 202 8.97 0.37 15.80
CA VAL A 202 8.04 0.24 16.94
C VAL A 202 6.75 -0.42 16.48
N ILE A 203 6.53 -1.67 16.87
CA ILE A 203 5.32 -2.42 16.55
C ILE A 203 4.22 -2.07 17.58
N TYR A 204 3.11 -1.54 17.10
CA TYR A 204 1.87 -1.36 17.85
C TYR A 204 1.06 -2.65 17.69
N GLY A 205 0.99 -3.46 18.75
CA GLY A 205 0.56 -4.85 18.67
C GLY A 205 0.40 -5.52 20.04
N SER A 206 0.85 -6.77 20.13
CA SER A 206 0.90 -7.56 21.37
C SER A 206 2.21 -8.34 21.42
N MET A 207 2.92 -8.23 22.55
CA MET A 207 4.13 -9.02 22.80
C MET A 207 3.83 -10.53 22.87
N ARG A 208 2.67 -10.95 23.41
CA ARG A 208 2.28 -12.36 23.50
C ARG A 208 2.02 -12.96 22.10
N ILE A 209 1.33 -12.22 21.23
CA ILE A 209 1.04 -12.64 19.86
C ILE A 209 2.32 -12.71 19.02
N LEU A 210 3.16 -11.67 19.05
CA LEU A 210 4.41 -11.66 18.30
C LEU A 210 5.35 -12.78 18.75
N ASN A 211 5.41 -13.10 20.05
CA ASN A 211 6.18 -14.25 20.53
C ASN A 211 5.56 -15.61 20.13
N ARG A 212 4.23 -15.73 20.00
CA ARG A 212 3.61 -16.94 19.41
C ARG A 212 4.00 -17.10 17.95
N TYR A 213 3.96 -16.05 17.14
CA TYR A 213 4.40 -16.11 15.74
C TYR A 213 5.91 -16.36 15.63
N ARG A 214 6.77 -15.73 16.45
CA ARG A 214 8.21 -16.08 16.53
C ARG A 214 8.45 -17.57 16.75
N ASN A 215 7.67 -18.20 17.63
CA ASN A 215 7.77 -19.64 17.88
C ASN A 215 7.34 -20.49 16.67
N LEU A 216 6.27 -20.11 15.97
CA LEU A 216 5.84 -20.77 14.72
C LEU A 216 6.90 -20.66 13.60
N LEU A 217 7.54 -19.48 13.50
CA LEU A 217 8.57 -19.17 12.49
C LEU A 217 9.99 -19.62 12.91
N ASN A 218 10.15 -20.21 14.10
CA ASN A 218 11.42 -20.59 14.72
C ASN A 218 12.43 -19.45 14.98
N PHE A 219 11.97 -18.20 15.08
CA PHE A 219 12.80 -17.02 15.39
C PHE A 219 13.14 -16.92 16.89
N LYS A 220 13.85 -17.93 17.40
CA LYS A 220 14.16 -18.11 18.83
C LYS A 220 15.26 -17.16 19.31
N ASP A 221 16.32 -16.99 18.53
CA ASP A 221 17.52 -16.25 18.95
C ASP A 221 17.40 -14.71 18.84
N TRP A 222 16.40 -14.22 18.10
CA TRP A 222 16.13 -12.79 17.92
C TRP A 222 15.02 -12.31 18.87
N ASN A 223 15.34 -11.40 19.79
CA ASN A 223 14.41 -10.95 20.83
C ASN A 223 13.80 -9.56 20.59
N LEU A 224 12.53 -9.41 20.99
CA LEU A 224 11.75 -8.17 20.91
C LEU A 224 11.81 -7.41 22.24
N ASN A 225 11.90 -6.08 22.18
CA ASN A 225 11.89 -5.21 23.35
C ASN A 225 10.46 -4.75 23.69
N GLY A 226 10.00 -4.95 24.92
CA GLY A 226 8.70 -4.45 25.37
C GLY A 226 8.80 -3.03 25.92
N ALA A 227 7.91 -2.12 25.49
CA ALA A 227 7.82 -0.75 25.97
C ALA A 227 6.37 -0.36 26.28
N GLN A 228 6.13 0.49 27.29
CA GLN A 228 4.78 0.99 27.59
C GLN A 228 4.38 2.20 26.74
N SER A 229 5.37 2.97 26.25
CA SER A 229 5.18 4.15 25.41
C SER A 229 6.43 4.44 24.59
N ILE A 230 6.34 5.37 23.62
CA ILE A 230 7.49 5.80 22.81
C ILE A 230 8.66 6.31 23.66
N GLY A 231 8.41 6.97 24.80
CA GLY A 231 9.45 7.43 25.72
C GLY A 231 10.26 6.32 26.43
N GLN A 232 10.01 5.04 26.13
CA GLN A 232 10.69 3.88 26.70
C GLN A 232 11.31 2.94 25.64
N ILE A 233 11.33 3.34 24.36
CA ILE A 233 11.86 2.51 23.28
C ILE A 233 13.40 2.48 23.26
N SER A 234 13.95 1.43 22.65
CA SER A 234 15.37 1.29 22.39
C SER A 234 15.67 1.46 20.90
N HIS A 235 16.42 2.52 20.55
CA HIS A 235 16.92 2.82 19.20
C HIS A 235 17.91 1.78 18.60
N LYS A 236 18.08 0.63 19.26
CA LYS A 236 18.92 -0.51 18.84
C LYS A 236 18.15 -1.82 18.67
N LEU A 237 16.88 -1.88 19.05
CA LEU A 237 16.07 -3.10 19.12
C LEU A 237 14.76 -2.91 18.35
N THR A 238 14.09 -4.01 18.01
CA THR A 238 12.68 -3.95 17.60
C THR A 238 11.81 -3.80 18.84
N ASN A 239 11.07 -2.71 18.89
CA ASN A 239 10.22 -2.39 20.03
C ASN A 239 8.79 -2.88 19.79
N VAL A 240 8.09 -3.22 20.85
CA VAL A 240 6.67 -3.61 20.86
C VAL A 240 5.97 -2.82 21.95
N ILE A 241 5.01 -2.00 21.55
CA ILE A 241 4.02 -1.40 22.45
C ILE A 241 2.80 -2.32 22.43
N THR A 242 2.46 -2.90 23.59
CA THR A 242 1.26 -3.72 23.72
C THR A 242 0.04 -2.81 23.85
N CYS A 243 -0.85 -2.84 22.85
CA CYS A 243 -1.89 -1.83 22.70
C CYS A 243 -3.14 -2.08 23.56
N TRP A 244 -3.42 -3.33 23.93
CA TRP A 244 -4.61 -3.74 24.72
C TRP A 244 -4.27 -4.84 25.76
N PRO A 245 -5.14 -5.12 26.75
CA PRO A 245 -4.99 -6.25 27.66
C PRO A 245 -5.14 -7.60 26.93
N ASP A 246 -4.02 -8.16 26.48
CA ASP A 246 -3.98 -9.29 25.54
C ASP A 246 -4.12 -10.68 26.17
N GLN A 247 -4.31 -10.76 27.50
CA GLN A 247 -4.04 -11.95 28.33
C GLN A 247 -4.89 -13.18 27.95
N ASN A 248 -6.19 -12.98 27.72
CA ASN A 248 -7.16 -14.04 27.46
C ASN A 248 -7.41 -14.30 25.96
N GLN A 249 -6.69 -13.62 25.06
CA GLN A 249 -7.00 -13.65 23.64
C GLN A 249 -6.52 -14.96 23.00
N ASP A 250 -7.42 -15.76 22.41
CA ASP A 250 -7.01 -16.86 21.56
C ASP A 250 -6.51 -16.34 20.20
N ILE A 251 -5.54 -17.05 19.65
CA ILE A 251 -4.78 -16.70 18.46
C ILE A 251 -4.91 -17.90 17.52
N GLN A 252 -5.62 -17.73 16.42
CA GLN A 252 -5.97 -18.79 15.49
C GLN A 252 -5.55 -18.35 14.08
N PRO A 253 -4.26 -18.49 13.72
CA PRO A 253 -3.76 -18.11 12.40
C PRO A 253 -4.61 -18.77 11.30
N GLY A 254 -5.16 -17.95 10.42
CA GLY A 254 -6.06 -18.35 9.35
C GLY A 254 -7.56 -18.30 9.67
N HIS A 255 -7.96 -17.91 10.87
CA HIS A 255 -9.36 -17.77 11.25
C HIS A 255 -9.75 -16.30 11.51
N VAL A 256 -10.80 -15.83 10.83
CA VAL A 256 -11.39 -14.50 11.08
C VAL A 256 -12.13 -14.53 12.42
N THR A 257 -11.73 -13.70 13.38
CA THR A 257 -12.45 -13.56 14.66
C THR A 257 -12.63 -12.07 15.01
N PRO A 258 -13.79 -11.65 15.59
CA PRO A 258 -14.07 -10.23 15.85
C PRO A 258 -13.02 -9.52 16.70
N GLU A 259 -12.41 -10.25 17.63
CA GLU A 259 -11.38 -9.74 18.53
C GLU A 259 -10.08 -9.38 17.78
N ALA A 260 -9.78 -10.08 16.67
CA ALA A 260 -8.67 -9.73 15.78
C ALA A 260 -8.96 -8.43 14.99
N GLY A 261 -10.22 -8.15 14.69
CA GLY A 261 -10.67 -6.88 14.12
C GLY A 261 -10.51 -5.73 15.11
N GLN A 262 -11.09 -5.86 16.31
CA GLN A 262 -11.00 -4.81 17.34
C GLN A 262 -9.54 -4.59 17.79
N ALA A 263 -8.73 -5.64 17.94
CA ALA A 263 -7.31 -5.50 18.23
C ALA A 263 -6.54 -4.76 17.12
N ALA A 264 -6.83 -5.04 15.85
CA ALA A 264 -6.24 -4.32 14.73
C ALA A 264 -6.59 -2.82 14.75
N PHE A 265 -7.84 -2.48 15.08
CA PHE A 265 -8.25 -1.08 15.26
C PHE A 265 -7.52 -0.41 16.44
N VAL A 266 -7.47 -1.03 17.62
CA VAL A 266 -6.78 -0.46 18.79
C VAL A 266 -5.27 -0.27 18.54
N CYS A 267 -4.64 -1.14 17.73
CA CYS A 267 -3.26 -0.94 17.27
C CYS A 267 -3.12 0.26 16.31
N LEU A 268 -4.06 0.40 15.38
CA LEU A 268 -4.07 1.49 14.40
C LEU A 268 -4.31 2.85 15.07
N GLN A 269 -5.32 2.94 15.94
CA GLN A 269 -5.66 4.15 16.69
C GLN A 269 -4.47 4.64 17.50
N ARG A 270 -3.89 3.79 18.36
CA ARG A 270 -2.76 4.17 19.21
C ARG A 270 -1.50 4.55 18.43
N ALA A 271 -1.29 3.96 17.24
CA ALA A 271 -0.21 4.36 16.34
C ALA A 271 -0.49 5.72 15.68
N VAL A 272 -1.75 6.01 15.33
CA VAL A 272 -2.18 7.31 14.79
C VAL A 272 -2.15 8.41 15.87
N ASP A 273 -2.48 8.11 17.13
CA ASP A 273 -2.34 9.05 18.25
C ASP A 273 -0.88 9.48 18.46
N ASP A 274 0.05 8.52 18.49
CA ASP A 274 1.47 8.82 18.65
C ASP A 274 2.08 9.49 17.39
N LEU A 275 1.54 9.22 16.19
CA LEU A 275 1.87 9.92 14.94
C LEU A 275 1.37 11.39 14.94
N LYS A 276 0.10 11.62 15.33
CA LYS A 276 -0.50 12.96 15.49
C LYS A 276 0.22 13.79 16.56
N ALA A 277 0.76 13.13 17.58
CA ALA A 277 1.58 13.75 18.62
C ALA A 277 3.06 13.98 18.22
N GLY A 278 3.45 13.70 16.97
CA GLY A 278 4.82 13.91 16.46
C GLY A 278 5.89 12.98 17.06
N LYS A 279 5.48 11.84 17.64
CA LYS A 279 6.38 10.85 18.27
C LYS A 279 6.83 9.75 17.30
N LEU A 280 6.28 9.76 16.08
CA LEU A 280 6.62 8.88 14.97
C LEU A 280 6.87 9.75 13.74
N ASP A 281 7.88 9.41 12.95
CA ASP A 281 8.15 10.07 11.67
C ASP A 281 7.29 9.48 10.53
N ALA A 282 6.90 8.21 10.66
CA ALA A 282 6.03 7.52 9.72
C ALA A 282 5.27 6.34 10.35
N LEU A 283 4.18 5.93 9.70
CA LEU A 283 3.38 4.76 10.04
C LEU A 283 3.28 3.78 8.86
N VAL A 284 3.67 2.52 9.09
CA VAL A 284 3.46 1.39 8.20
C VAL A 284 2.26 0.58 8.72
N THR A 285 1.20 0.44 7.93
CA THR A 285 0.01 -0.31 8.36
C THR A 285 -0.01 -1.73 7.79
N ALA A 286 0.09 -2.77 8.62
CA ALA A 286 -0.08 -4.15 8.14
C ALA A 286 -1.57 -4.46 7.81
N PRO A 287 -1.86 -5.53 7.03
CA PRO A 287 -3.19 -5.74 6.47
C PRO A 287 -4.30 -5.94 7.50
N ILE A 288 -5.48 -5.41 7.19
CA ILE A 288 -6.72 -5.57 7.98
C ILE A 288 -7.81 -6.19 7.12
N ASN A 289 -8.73 -6.92 7.74
CA ASN A 289 -9.95 -7.38 7.09
C ASN A 289 -11.06 -6.34 7.28
N LYS A 290 -11.43 -5.66 6.18
CA LYS A 290 -12.42 -4.58 6.14
C LYS A 290 -13.77 -4.95 6.75
N TYR A 291 -14.17 -6.22 6.72
CA TYR A 291 -15.44 -6.67 7.30
C TYR A 291 -15.33 -6.96 8.81
N ASN A 292 -14.15 -7.42 9.26
CA ASN A 292 -13.89 -7.85 10.63
C ASN A 292 -13.58 -6.67 11.57
N ILE A 293 -12.99 -5.60 11.05
CA ILE A 293 -12.61 -4.41 11.83
C ILE A 293 -13.81 -3.48 12.18
N GLN A 294 -15.00 -3.72 11.62
CA GLN A 294 -16.17 -2.89 11.90
C GLN A 294 -16.70 -3.16 13.31
N SER A 295 -16.98 -2.10 14.07
CA SER A 295 -17.58 -2.17 15.41
C SER A 295 -18.61 -1.05 15.59
N GLU A 296 -19.14 -0.87 16.80
CA GLU A 296 -19.96 0.31 17.10
C GLU A 296 -19.14 1.60 17.05
N GLU A 297 -17.84 1.49 17.39
CA GLU A 297 -16.84 2.56 17.48
C GLU A 297 -16.14 2.83 16.13
N PHE A 298 -15.95 1.79 15.30
CA PHE A 298 -15.23 1.89 14.02
C PHE A 298 -16.13 1.54 12.83
N LYS A 299 -16.41 2.53 11.96
CA LYS A 299 -17.29 2.39 10.78
C LYS A 299 -16.64 2.91 9.49
N PHE A 300 -15.39 2.53 9.25
CA PHE A 300 -14.58 3.04 8.13
C PHE A 300 -14.33 1.98 7.06
N PRO A 301 -14.34 2.34 5.76
CA PRO A 301 -14.12 1.41 4.65
C PRO A 301 -12.64 1.01 4.46
N GLY A 302 -11.69 1.55 5.25
CA GLY A 302 -10.27 1.21 5.15
C GLY A 302 -9.35 2.12 5.97
N HIS A 303 -8.04 1.83 5.90
CA HIS A 303 -6.99 2.63 6.54
C HIS A 303 -6.96 4.07 6.03
N THR A 304 -7.02 4.26 4.72
CA THR A 304 -6.89 5.58 4.07
C THR A 304 -8.00 6.51 4.55
N GLU A 305 -9.22 6.01 4.65
CA GLU A 305 -10.40 6.78 5.02
C GLU A 305 -10.46 7.07 6.53
N TYR A 306 -9.96 6.16 7.37
CA TYR A 306 -9.75 6.43 8.80
C TYR A 306 -8.68 7.51 9.02
N LEU A 307 -7.49 7.37 8.42
CA LEU A 307 -6.43 8.38 8.54
C LEU A 307 -6.86 9.73 7.95
N ALA A 308 -7.61 9.75 6.86
CA ALA A 308 -8.13 10.99 6.27
C ALA A 308 -8.98 11.77 7.29
N GLN A 309 -9.88 11.10 8.02
CA GLN A 309 -10.64 11.75 9.10
C GLN A 309 -9.72 12.19 10.26
N GLU A 310 -8.82 11.32 10.72
CA GLU A 310 -7.95 11.61 11.87
C GLU A 310 -6.97 12.79 11.66
N PHE A 311 -6.69 13.17 10.41
CA PHE A 311 -5.87 14.33 10.05
C PHE A 311 -6.67 15.45 9.36
N ASP A 312 -8.01 15.40 9.40
CA ASP A 312 -8.94 16.35 8.74
C ASP A 312 -8.75 16.54 7.21
N VAL A 313 -8.06 15.58 6.57
CA VAL A 313 -7.70 15.61 5.14
C VAL A 313 -8.91 15.25 4.29
N GLN A 314 -9.53 16.27 3.70
CA GLN A 314 -10.66 16.11 2.78
C GLN A 314 -10.28 15.36 1.50
N ASP A 315 -9.05 15.56 1.00
CA ASP A 315 -8.59 15.00 -0.26
C ASP A 315 -7.18 14.43 -0.19
N ASN A 316 -7.09 13.12 -0.43
CA ASN A 316 -5.85 12.37 -0.59
C ASN A 316 -5.76 11.77 -1.99
N LEU A 317 -4.58 11.23 -2.31
CA LEU A 317 -4.29 10.46 -3.51
C LEU A 317 -3.79 9.07 -3.10
N MET A 318 -4.55 8.03 -3.48
CA MET A 318 -4.03 6.66 -3.50
C MET A 318 -2.91 6.60 -4.53
N PHE A 319 -1.67 6.34 -4.06
CA PHE A 319 -0.47 6.38 -4.89
C PHE A 319 0.27 5.05 -4.72
N MET A 320 0.17 4.18 -5.72
CA MET A 320 0.88 2.91 -5.75
C MET A 320 2.31 3.15 -6.22
N VAL A 321 3.31 2.77 -5.43
CA VAL A 321 4.72 3.08 -5.70
C VAL A 321 5.62 1.85 -5.57
N SER A 322 6.64 1.80 -6.43
CA SER A 322 7.74 0.84 -6.41
C SER A 322 9.02 1.52 -6.92
N GLY A 323 10.15 0.81 -6.92
CA GLY A 323 11.41 1.32 -7.48
C GLY A 323 11.39 1.56 -8.99
N THR A 324 10.36 1.09 -9.72
CA THR A 324 10.31 1.15 -11.20
C THR A 324 9.07 1.83 -11.78
N LEU A 325 8.03 2.06 -10.96
CA LEU A 325 6.74 2.58 -11.41
C LEU A 325 6.00 3.25 -10.25
N ARG A 326 5.39 4.41 -10.51
CA ARG A 326 4.45 5.09 -9.60
C ARG A 326 3.13 5.37 -10.32
N VAL A 327 2.01 4.97 -9.74
CA VAL A 327 0.66 5.12 -10.33
C VAL A 327 -0.32 5.68 -9.31
N GLY A 328 -0.82 6.88 -9.57
CA GLY A 328 -1.98 7.44 -8.86
C GLY A 328 -3.27 7.24 -9.65
N VAL A 329 -4.42 7.36 -8.98
CA VAL A 329 -5.75 7.22 -9.63
C VAL A 329 -6.64 8.43 -9.36
N VAL A 330 -7.36 8.93 -10.39
CA VAL A 330 -8.36 10.00 -10.25
C VAL A 330 -9.60 9.49 -9.50
N THR A 331 -9.98 8.23 -9.72
CA THR A 331 -11.07 7.56 -9.00
C THR A 331 -10.59 6.23 -8.39
N GLY A 332 -10.80 6.08 -7.08
CA GLY A 332 -10.46 4.88 -6.31
C GLY A 332 -11.59 3.83 -6.30
N HIS A 333 -11.98 3.37 -5.12
CA HIS A 333 -12.99 2.33 -4.90
C HIS A 333 -14.44 2.76 -5.26
N ILE A 334 -14.74 2.96 -6.54
CA ILE A 334 -16.12 3.24 -7.03
C ILE A 334 -16.57 2.22 -8.10
N PRO A 335 -17.88 1.95 -8.23
CA PRO A 335 -18.39 1.11 -9.32
C PRO A 335 -18.03 1.68 -10.70
N LEU A 336 -17.61 0.83 -11.64
CA LEU A 336 -17.14 1.25 -12.97
C LEU A 336 -18.14 2.15 -13.72
N GLY A 337 -19.44 1.83 -13.65
CA GLY A 337 -20.51 2.65 -14.25
C GLY A 337 -20.66 4.06 -13.65
N ARG A 338 -19.99 4.37 -12.54
CA ARG A 338 -19.89 5.71 -11.95
C ARG A 338 -18.56 6.43 -12.26
N VAL A 339 -17.62 5.83 -12.98
CA VAL A 339 -16.32 6.46 -13.28
C VAL A 339 -16.50 7.71 -14.15
N ARG A 340 -17.18 7.61 -15.30
CA ARG A 340 -17.35 8.70 -16.27
C ARG A 340 -17.83 10.02 -15.63
N GLN A 341 -18.94 9.97 -14.91
CA GLN A 341 -19.52 11.09 -14.16
C GLN A 341 -18.65 11.64 -13.00
N ASN A 342 -17.54 10.98 -12.69
CA ASN A 342 -16.59 11.35 -11.64
C ASN A 342 -15.23 11.82 -12.20
N ILE A 343 -15.05 11.83 -13.53
CA ILE A 343 -13.90 12.44 -14.20
C ILE A 343 -14.28 13.88 -14.56
N THR A 344 -13.84 14.85 -13.75
CA THR A 344 -14.07 16.28 -13.96
C THR A 344 -12.74 17.03 -14.00
N ARG A 345 -12.72 18.20 -14.66
CA ARG A 345 -11.52 19.05 -14.77
C ARG A 345 -10.90 19.30 -13.39
N ASP A 346 -11.72 19.73 -12.44
CA ASP A 346 -11.29 20.09 -11.09
C ASP A 346 -10.70 18.89 -10.34
N ARG A 347 -11.29 17.70 -10.46
CA ARG A 347 -10.78 16.51 -9.77
C ARG A 347 -9.47 16.02 -10.39
N ILE A 348 -9.33 16.03 -11.72
CA ILE A 348 -8.05 15.67 -12.36
C ILE A 348 -6.98 16.69 -11.94
N ALA A 349 -7.29 17.99 -11.98
CA ALA A 349 -6.37 19.06 -11.58
C ALA A 349 -5.93 18.92 -10.11
N GLN A 350 -6.86 18.61 -9.22
CA GLN A 350 -6.61 18.36 -7.80
C GLN A 350 -5.72 17.13 -7.57
N LYS A 351 -5.99 16.00 -8.23
CA LYS A 351 -5.16 14.79 -8.09
C LYS A 351 -3.78 14.97 -8.73
N LEU A 352 -3.67 15.75 -9.81
CA LEU A 352 -2.38 16.19 -10.36
C LEU A 352 -1.62 17.10 -9.38
N ALA A 353 -2.28 18.07 -8.74
CA ALA A 353 -1.64 18.94 -7.75
C ALA A 353 -1.10 18.15 -6.54
N LEU A 354 -1.89 17.18 -6.03
CA LEU A 354 -1.43 16.25 -4.98
C LEU A 354 -0.26 15.39 -5.45
N MET A 355 -0.28 14.89 -6.70
CA MET A 355 0.81 14.09 -7.27
C MET A 355 2.09 14.91 -7.47
N MET A 356 2.00 16.14 -8.01
CA MET A 356 3.15 17.02 -8.21
C MET A 356 3.77 17.46 -6.87
N LYS A 357 2.94 17.84 -5.88
CA LYS A 357 3.42 18.13 -4.52
C LYS A 357 4.11 16.92 -3.91
N SER A 358 3.50 15.73 -4.03
CA SER A 358 4.08 14.49 -3.50
C SER A 358 5.41 14.13 -4.16
N LEU A 359 5.52 14.21 -5.49
CA LEU A 359 6.77 13.90 -6.18
C LEU A 359 7.92 14.85 -5.79
N ARG A 360 7.62 16.14 -5.54
CA ARG A 360 8.58 17.10 -4.98
C ARG A 360 8.94 16.77 -3.53
N GLN A 361 7.94 16.76 -2.63
CA GLN A 361 8.13 16.71 -1.17
C GLN A 361 8.44 15.30 -0.61
N ASP A 362 7.82 14.26 -1.15
CA ASP A 362 7.93 12.88 -0.66
C ASP A 362 9.04 12.09 -1.39
N PHE A 363 9.31 12.43 -2.64
CA PHE A 363 10.21 11.65 -3.52
C PHE A 363 11.42 12.42 -4.08
N GLY A 364 11.61 13.69 -3.72
CA GLY A 364 12.79 14.48 -4.10
C GLY A 364 12.89 14.83 -5.58
N ILE A 365 11.76 14.97 -6.29
CA ILE A 365 11.71 15.22 -7.73
C ILE A 365 11.20 16.64 -8.02
N ASP A 366 12.13 17.60 -8.13
CA ASP A 366 11.84 19.05 -8.31
C ASP A 366 10.90 19.35 -9.49
N ARG A 367 11.13 18.69 -10.63
CA ARG A 367 10.41 18.88 -11.90
C ARG A 367 9.78 17.58 -12.35
N PRO A 368 8.70 17.12 -11.69
CA PRO A 368 8.12 15.81 -11.92
C PRO A 368 7.44 15.73 -13.28
N ARG A 369 7.78 14.73 -14.09
CA ARG A 369 7.14 14.44 -15.38
C ARG A 369 6.04 13.43 -15.15
N ILE A 370 4.79 13.83 -15.38
CA ILE A 370 3.61 12.99 -15.14
C ILE A 370 2.96 12.61 -16.46
N ALA A 371 2.78 11.31 -16.68
CA ALA A 371 1.91 10.82 -17.75
C ALA A 371 0.47 10.73 -17.27
N VAL A 372 -0.49 11.18 -18.07
CA VAL A 372 -1.93 11.08 -17.82
C VAL A 372 -2.54 10.13 -18.85
N LEU A 373 -3.33 9.18 -18.39
CA LEU A 373 -4.02 8.24 -19.27
C LEU A 373 -5.36 8.82 -19.76
N GLY A 374 -5.83 8.39 -20.93
CA GLY A 374 -7.23 8.60 -21.31
C GLY A 374 -8.20 7.89 -20.37
N LEU A 375 -9.44 8.35 -20.29
CA LEU A 375 -10.54 7.59 -19.72
C LEU A 375 -10.98 6.48 -20.68
N ASN A 376 -11.13 6.84 -21.95
CA ASN A 376 -11.68 6.00 -23.00
C ASN A 376 -10.57 5.16 -23.67
N PRO A 377 -10.91 4.00 -24.28
CA PRO A 377 -10.00 3.27 -25.15
C PRO A 377 -9.43 4.20 -26.24
N HIS A 378 -8.18 3.98 -26.64
CA HIS A 378 -7.49 4.83 -27.63
C HIS A 378 -7.46 6.33 -27.27
N ALA A 379 -7.64 6.69 -25.99
CA ALA A 379 -7.79 8.08 -25.55
C ALA A 379 -8.88 8.84 -26.35
N GLY A 380 -10.01 8.17 -26.58
CA GLY A 380 -11.19 8.72 -27.25
C GLY A 380 -11.17 8.66 -28.78
N GLU A 381 -10.03 8.34 -29.43
CA GLU A 381 -9.88 8.26 -30.89
C GLU A 381 -10.49 9.49 -31.60
N GLU A 382 -10.04 10.67 -31.17
CA GLU A 382 -10.55 12.01 -31.56
C GLU A 382 -12.08 12.18 -31.50
N GLY A 383 -12.72 11.59 -30.48
CA GLY A 383 -14.16 11.73 -30.19
C GLY A 383 -14.97 10.51 -30.63
N LEU A 384 -14.41 9.63 -31.47
CA LEU A 384 -15.10 8.44 -31.97
C LEU A 384 -15.46 7.43 -30.85
N LEU A 385 -14.65 7.36 -29.79
CA LEU A 385 -14.83 6.45 -28.65
C LEU A 385 -15.17 7.17 -27.34
N GLY A 386 -15.43 8.48 -27.38
CA GLY A 386 -15.75 9.31 -26.22
C GLY A 386 -15.09 10.68 -26.29
N ASN A 387 -15.72 11.69 -25.68
CA ASN A 387 -15.32 13.09 -25.80
C ASN A 387 -14.52 13.60 -24.59
N GLU A 388 -14.45 12.86 -23.48
CA GLU A 388 -13.86 13.34 -22.23
C GLU A 388 -12.41 13.78 -22.40
N GLU A 389 -11.66 13.14 -23.30
CA GLU A 389 -10.32 13.57 -23.68
C GLU A 389 -10.30 14.94 -24.35
N GLN A 390 -11.24 15.26 -25.24
CA GLN A 390 -11.31 16.55 -25.93
C GLN A 390 -11.94 17.65 -25.08
N GLU A 391 -12.97 17.33 -24.30
CA GLU A 391 -13.75 18.31 -23.52
C GLU A 391 -13.14 18.59 -22.15
N ILE A 392 -12.46 17.63 -21.53
CA ILE A 392 -12.00 17.70 -20.13
C ILE A 392 -10.48 17.56 -20.01
N ILE A 393 -9.90 16.49 -20.57
CA ILE A 393 -8.50 16.11 -20.27
C ILE A 393 -7.51 16.97 -21.07
N LYS A 394 -7.51 16.93 -22.41
CA LYS A 394 -6.60 17.71 -23.26
C LYS A 394 -6.61 19.22 -22.90
N PRO A 395 -7.76 19.88 -22.67
CA PRO A 395 -7.79 21.29 -22.29
C PRO A 395 -7.23 21.58 -20.89
N LEU A 396 -7.19 20.60 -19.98
CA LEU A 396 -6.51 20.74 -18.68
C LEU A 396 -4.99 20.56 -18.80
N LEU A 397 -4.54 19.65 -19.67
CA LEU A 397 -3.11 19.41 -19.85
C LEU A 397 -2.42 20.58 -20.57
N ALA A 398 -3.09 21.19 -21.55
CA ALA A 398 -2.64 22.45 -22.14
C ALA A 398 -2.49 23.56 -21.07
N ASP A 399 -3.53 23.76 -20.26
CA ASP A 399 -3.55 24.69 -19.12
C ASP A 399 -2.40 24.52 -18.13
N LEU A 400 -1.87 23.30 -17.96
CA LEU A 400 -0.78 22.98 -17.05
C LEU A 400 0.58 23.13 -17.72
N LEU A 401 0.69 22.76 -18.99
CA LEU A 401 1.89 22.95 -19.81
C LEU A 401 2.21 24.44 -20.01
N ASP A 402 1.19 25.27 -20.24
CA ASP A 402 1.32 26.73 -20.32
C ASP A 402 1.77 27.37 -18.99
N LYS A 403 1.52 26.69 -17.86
CA LYS A 403 2.02 27.06 -16.52
C LYS A 403 3.41 26.46 -16.23
N GLY A 404 4.00 25.74 -17.18
CA GLY A 404 5.35 25.16 -17.08
C GLY A 404 5.42 23.82 -16.34
N GLU A 405 4.29 23.22 -15.97
CA GLU A 405 4.23 21.91 -15.32
C GLU A 405 4.31 20.77 -16.34
N LEU A 406 5.13 19.76 -16.05
CA LEU A 406 5.52 18.73 -17.01
C LEU A 406 4.51 17.56 -17.02
N VAL A 407 3.26 17.85 -17.40
CA VAL A 407 2.17 16.88 -17.47
C VAL A 407 1.81 16.59 -18.93
N PHE A 408 1.80 15.31 -19.32
CA PHE A 408 1.70 14.86 -20.71
C PHE A 408 0.61 13.82 -20.92
N GLY A 409 -0.05 13.82 -22.08
CA GLY A 409 -1.12 12.88 -22.44
C GLY A 409 -2.28 13.59 -23.16
N PRO A 410 -3.51 13.04 -23.11
CA PRO A 410 -3.87 11.72 -22.58
C PRO A 410 -3.28 10.59 -23.43
N TYR A 411 -2.75 9.55 -22.79
CA TYR A 411 -2.22 8.37 -23.47
C TYR A 411 -3.21 7.19 -23.47
N PRO A 412 -3.34 6.43 -24.58
CA PRO A 412 -4.01 5.12 -24.59
C PRO A 412 -3.33 4.17 -23.59
N ALA A 413 -4.07 3.69 -22.59
CA ALA A 413 -3.48 2.95 -21.46
C ALA A 413 -2.80 1.64 -21.89
N ASP A 414 -3.42 0.89 -22.81
CA ASP A 414 -2.91 -0.37 -23.36
C ASP A 414 -1.60 -0.16 -24.12
N GLY A 415 -1.55 0.80 -25.04
CA GLY A 415 -0.35 1.16 -25.79
C GLY A 415 0.75 1.71 -24.88
N PHE A 416 0.39 2.54 -23.89
CA PHE A 416 1.32 3.16 -22.94
C PHE A 416 2.03 2.12 -22.04
N PHE A 417 1.30 1.16 -21.47
CA PHE A 417 1.90 0.09 -20.67
C PHE A 417 2.59 -0.98 -21.54
N GLY A 418 2.00 -1.34 -22.70
CA GLY A 418 2.56 -2.33 -23.63
C GLY A 418 3.90 -1.91 -24.24
N THR A 419 4.03 -0.64 -24.64
CA THR A 419 5.32 -0.07 -25.12
C THR A 419 6.30 0.26 -23.99
N ARG A 420 5.86 0.14 -22.73
CA ARG A 420 6.61 0.51 -21.51
C ARG A 420 6.94 2.01 -21.42
N ALA A 421 6.12 2.87 -22.04
CA ALA A 421 6.31 4.31 -22.07
C ALA A 421 6.37 4.94 -20.67
N TYR A 422 5.76 4.32 -19.66
CA TYR A 422 5.85 4.71 -18.24
C TYR A 422 7.29 4.92 -17.75
N LYS A 423 8.29 4.25 -18.33
CA LYS A 423 9.72 4.41 -17.96
C LYS A 423 10.32 5.78 -18.31
N HIS A 424 9.59 6.62 -19.04
CA HIS A 424 10.01 7.99 -19.36
C HIS A 424 9.39 9.05 -18.43
N PHE A 425 8.58 8.63 -17.45
CA PHE A 425 7.86 9.50 -16.53
C PHE A 425 8.15 9.12 -15.08
N ASP A 426 8.00 10.10 -14.19
CA ASP A 426 8.31 9.95 -12.76
C ASP A 426 7.08 9.42 -11.98
N ALA A 427 5.88 9.62 -12.55
CA ALA A 427 4.63 8.96 -12.19
C ALA A 427 3.61 8.91 -13.35
N VAL A 428 2.57 8.10 -13.16
CA VAL A 428 1.41 7.96 -14.05
C VAL A 428 0.13 8.29 -13.27
N LEU A 429 -0.79 9.06 -13.85
CA LEU A 429 -2.15 9.27 -13.35
C LEU A 429 -3.16 8.52 -14.25
N ALA A 430 -3.72 7.45 -13.71
CA ALA A 430 -4.82 6.70 -14.34
C ALA A 430 -6.18 7.30 -13.93
N MET A 431 -7.19 7.16 -14.78
CA MET A 431 -8.53 7.71 -14.51
C MET A 431 -9.31 6.89 -13.48
N TYR A 432 -9.08 5.58 -13.41
CA TYR A 432 -9.75 4.68 -12.46
C TYR A 432 -8.84 3.56 -11.95
N HIS A 433 -9.22 3.02 -10.78
CA HIS A 433 -8.55 1.93 -10.05
C HIS A 433 -7.91 0.88 -10.94
N ASP A 434 -8.71 0.08 -11.67
CA ASP A 434 -8.20 -1.08 -12.43
C ASP A 434 -7.29 -0.69 -13.59
N GLN A 435 -7.49 0.49 -14.21
CA GLN A 435 -6.63 0.99 -15.29
C GLN A 435 -5.19 1.22 -14.80
N GLY A 436 -5.02 1.67 -13.56
CA GLY A 436 -3.71 1.88 -12.96
C GLY A 436 -3.17 0.64 -12.25
N LEU A 437 -4.03 -0.08 -11.52
CA LEU A 437 -3.58 -1.13 -10.60
C LEU A 437 -3.36 -2.48 -11.30
N ILE A 438 -4.08 -2.83 -12.37
CA ILE A 438 -3.77 -4.05 -13.15
C ILE A 438 -2.33 -4.01 -13.69
N PRO A 439 -1.89 -2.97 -14.43
CA PRO A 439 -0.51 -2.91 -14.90
C PRO A 439 0.50 -2.71 -13.77
N PHE A 440 0.18 -1.95 -12.71
CA PHE A 440 1.08 -1.86 -11.54
C PHE A 440 1.34 -3.23 -10.91
N LYS A 441 0.28 -4.01 -10.65
CA LYS A 441 0.35 -5.39 -10.15
C LYS A 441 1.12 -6.31 -11.10
N ALA A 442 0.94 -6.19 -12.41
CA ALA A 442 1.64 -7.02 -13.39
C ALA A 442 3.14 -6.66 -13.55
N ILE A 443 3.57 -5.47 -13.12
CA ILE A 443 4.94 -4.96 -13.27
C ILE A 443 5.74 -5.03 -11.96
N ALA A 444 5.10 -4.83 -10.81
CA ALA A 444 5.76 -4.61 -9.52
C ALA A 444 5.07 -5.34 -8.34
N PHE A 445 4.50 -6.53 -8.57
CA PHE A 445 3.65 -7.25 -7.60
C PHE A 445 4.24 -7.37 -6.18
N GLU A 446 5.48 -7.82 -6.08
CA GLU A 446 6.16 -8.19 -4.81
C GLU A 446 6.76 -6.96 -4.10
N GLU A 447 7.19 -5.96 -4.88
CA GLU A 447 7.78 -4.71 -4.37
C GLU A 447 6.76 -3.58 -4.14
N GLY A 448 5.49 -3.81 -4.49
CA GLY A 448 4.46 -2.78 -4.48
C GLY A 448 4.16 -2.25 -3.08
N VAL A 449 4.06 -0.93 -2.96
CA VAL A 449 3.69 -0.21 -1.74
C VAL A 449 2.48 0.69 -2.01
N ASN A 450 1.49 0.65 -1.14
CA ASN A 450 0.38 1.60 -1.13
C ASN A 450 0.77 2.81 -0.28
N PHE A 451 1.09 3.92 -0.93
CA PHE A 451 1.34 5.21 -0.30
C PHE A 451 0.11 6.11 -0.38
N THR A 452 -0.06 7.02 0.59
CA THR A 452 -1.23 7.91 0.69
C THR A 452 -0.75 9.36 0.62
N ALA A 453 -0.66 9.88 -0.61
CA ALA A 453 -0.22 11.24 -0.88
C ALA A 453 -1.29 12.28 -0.46
N GLY A 454 -0.84 13.48 -0.09
CA GLY A 454 -1.68 14.54 0.46
C GLY A 454 -1.81 14.55 1.99
N MET A 455 -1.41 13.46 2.68
CA MET A 455 -1.43 13.39 4.14
C MET A 455 -0.28 14.20 4.77
N PRO A 456 -0.51 14.94 5.88
CA PRO A 456 0.53 15.69 6.58
C PRO A 456 1.55 14.78 7.27
N ALA A 457 1.14 13.58 7.70
CA ALA A 457 2.01 12.53 8.20
C ALA A 457 2.31 11.47 7.12
N VAL A 458 3.46 10.79 7.22
CA VAL A 458 3.85 9.72 6.29
C VAL A 458 3.13 8.42 6.64
N ARG A 459 2.39 7.86 5.67
CA ARG A 459 1.81 6.51 5.80
C ARG A 459 2.05 5.64 4.56
N THR A 460 2.56 4.44 4.80
CA THR A 460 2.72 3.38 3.79
C THR A 460 1.98 2.11 4.23
N SER A 461 1.88 1.15 3.31
CA SER A 461 1.31 -0.18 3.53
C SER A 461 1.87 -1.15 2.50
N PRO A 462 2.07 -2.44 2.84
CA PRO A 462 2.18 -3.45 1.82
C PRO A 462 0.92 -3.47 0.95
N ASP A 463 1.06 -4.05 -0.25
CA ASP A 463 0.04 -4.10 -1.29
C ASP A 463 -0.69 -5.47 -1.33
N HIS A 464 -0.61 -6.24 -0.24
CA HIS A 464 -1.27 -7.54 -0.07
C HIS A 464 -2.36 -7.52 1.02
N GLY A 465 -3.29 -8.48 0.95
CA GLY A 465 -4.36 -8.67 1.95
C GLY A 465 -3.88 -9.39 3.22
N THR A 466 -4.84 -9.82 4.05
CA THR A 466 -4.58 -10.59 5.29
C THR A 466 -4.20 -12.05 5.06
N ALA A 467 -4.47 -12.61 3.87
CA ALA A 467 -4.04 -13.93 3.41
C ALA A 467 -4.17 -15.06 4.46
N TYR A 468 -5.35 -15.17 5.06
CA TYR A 468 -5.65 -16.14 6.13
C TYR A 468 -5.33 -17.59 5.73
N ASP A 469 -5.48 -17.93 4.46
CA ASP A 469 -5.17 -19.24 3.89
C ASP A 469 -3.69 -19.67 4.05
N ILE A 470 -2.76 -18.72 4.24
CA ILE A 470 -1.32 -18.98 4.48
C ILE A 470 -0.82 -18.48 5.85
N ALA A 471 -1.66 -17.82 6.65
CA ALA A 471 -1.27 -17.20 7.91
C ALA A 471 -0.68 -18.20 8.93
N GLY A 472 0.51 -17.89 9.46
CA GLY A 472 1.19 -18.72 10.45
C GLY A 472 1.83 -20.00 9.89
N LYS A 473 1.80 -20.19 8.56
CA LYS A 473 2.39 -21.36 7.88
C LYS A 473 3.83 -21.12 7.41
N ASN A 474 4.41 -19.96 7.72
CA ASN A 474 5.72 -19.51 7.24
C ASN A 474 5.80 -19.30 5.70
N LEU A 475 4.66 -19.17 5.02
CA LEU A 475 4.55 -19.07 3.56
C LEU A 475 4.38 -17.63 3.04
N ALA A 476 4.18 -16.63 3.90
CA ALA A 476 3.99 -15.24 3.46
C ALA A 476 5.33 -14.57 3.13
N ASP A 477 5.39 -13.83 2.02
CA ASP A 477 6.56 -13.06 1.61
C ASP A 477 6.59 -11.70 2.35
N GLU A 478 7.71 -11.37 2.98
CA GLU A 478 7.91 -10.08 3.65
C GLU A 478 8.24 -8.90 2.72
N THR A 479 8.53 -9.14 1.43
CA THR A 479 9.12 -8.14 0.52
C THR A 479 8.29 -6.85 0.44
N SER A 480 6.98 -6.94 0.25
CA SER A 480 6.10 -5.75 0.19
C SER A 480 6.02 -5.01 1.54
N MET A 481 6.11 -5.71 2.67
CA MET A 481 6.20 -5.10 4.01
C MET A 481 7.55 -4.39 4.20
N LEU A 482 8.64 -5.03 3.78
CA LEU A 482 9.99 -4.48 3.84
C LEU A 482 10.14 -3.22 2.96
N GLN A 483 9.60 -3.26 1.74
CA GLN A 483 9.55 -2.09 0.85
C GLN A 483 8.64 -0.98 1.41
N ALA A 484 7.53 -1.31 2.08
CA ALA A 484 6.70 -0.31 2.75
C ALA A 484 7.44 0.38 3.91
N ILE A 485 8.30 -0.34 4.65
CA ILE A 485 9.17 0.23 5.68
C ILE A 485 10.27 1.11 5.05
N TYR A 486 10.97 0.67 4.00
CA TYR A 486 11.99 1.50 3.33
C TYR A 486 11.36 2.78 2.73
N THR A 487 10.23 2.65 2.03
CA THR A 487 9.48 3.79 1.48
C THR A 487 9.07 4.78 2.57
N ALA A 488 8.64 4.30 3.75
CA ALA A 488 8.30 5.17 4.88
C ALA A 488 9.52 5.92 5.42
N ILE A 489 10.68 5.26 5.50
CA ILE A 489 11.95 5.86 5.92
C ILE A 489 12.40 6.94 4.93
N ASP A 490 12.40 6.64 3.63
CA ASP A 490 12.95 7.55 2.63
C ASP A 490 12.04 8.76 2.40
N VAL A 491 10.71 8.57 2.37
CA VAL A 491 9.74 9.69 2.35
C VAL A 491 9.86 10.57 3.61
N ALA A 492 10.08 9.98 4.78
CA ALA A 492 10.27 10.74 6.01
C ALA A 492 11.59 11.53 6.04
N ARG A 493 12.65 11.07 5.35
CA ARG A 493 13.87 11.87 5.12
C ARG A 493 13.62 13.03 4.18
N HIS A 494 13.11 12.77 2.97
CA HIS A 494 12.82 13.83 2.00
C HIS A 494 11.91 14.91 2.56
N ARG A 495 10.92 14.56 3.41
CA ARG A 495 10.07 15.55 4.08
C ARG A 495 10.84 16.48 5.03
N LYS A 496 11.82 15.98 5.79
CA LYS A 496 12.66 16.81 6.66
C LYS A 496 13.59 17.68 5.84
N GLU A 497 14.31 17.07 4.91
CA GLU A 497 15.22 17.76 3.97
C GLU A 497 14.49 18.87 3.19
N PHE A 498 13.27 18.61 2.71
CA PHE A 498 12.43 19.60 2.03
C PHE A 498 12.02 20.77 2.93
N ILE A 499 11.61 20.49 4.18
CA ILE A 499 11.26 21.54 5.15
C ILE A 499 12.49 22.38 5.52
N GLU A 500 13.65 21.74 5.75
CA GLU A 500 14.92 22.41 6.02
C GLU A 500 15.37 23.30 4.85
N LEU A 501 15.13 22.87 3.61
CA LEU A 501 15.39 23.64 2.39
C LEU A 501 14.42 24.82 2.21
N GLU A 502 13.11 24.65 2.44
CA GLU A 502 12.14 25.76 2.41
C GLU A 502 12.44 26.78 3.52
N GLU A 503 12.73 26.31 4.74
CA GLU A 503 13.18 27.16 5.84
C GLU A 503 14.52 27.87 5.57
N GLY A 504 15.43 27.24 4.82
CA GLY A 504 16.71 27.82 4.41
C GLY A 504 16.56 28.86 3.30
N ALA A 505 15.64 28.65 2.37
CA ALA A 505 15.36 29.57 1.25
C ALA A 505 14.57 30.84 1.67
N LEU A 506 14.05 30.87 2.90
CA LEU A 506 13.33 32.01 3.50
C LEU A 506 14.20 32.86 4.44
N LYS A 507 15.52 32.62 4.50
CA LYS A 507 16.49 33.29 5.40
C LYS A 507 17.52 34.09 4.59
#